data_AF-A0A7J7GKQ7-F1
#
_entry.id   AF-A0A7J7GKQ7-F1
#
_cell.length_a   1.000
_cell.length_b   1.000
_cell.length_c   1.000
_cell.angle_alpha   90.00
_cell.angle_beta   90.00
_cell.angle_gamma   90.00
#
_symmetry.space_group_name_H-M   'P 1'
#
loop_
_entity.id
_entity.type
_entity.pdbx_description
1 polymer ?
#
loop_
_entity_poly.entity_id
_entity_poly.type
_entity_poly.pdbx_seq_one_letter_code
_entity_poly.pdbx_strand_id
1 'polypeptide(L)'
;MEALTDDSIYVIGICGMGGVGKTTMVKEVAKKAEEKKMFDIIVMVVVSQNQNLITIQDQIAKILDLQNFGGNNLPTGAGKIRSKILSFGRVLVILDDVWKRLELNDIGIPFGDNHKGCKIVMTSRSEDVCNGMDTQKNFEVGVLHEEEAWNLFKEMAGISDEGTSHPTNLQLTQIAVAEECGGLPIAIVTVGRALRCKNKYSWDSALEQLRSLWSKTSVEWMKSYDKLESDEAKKCFLLCSLYPEDFDIPIEYLVRYAIGIELFQSIDSVHQARNRVYSTVDNLKKCYLLMESENEECIKMHDVVRDVAISIASREEHSFLVRCDEVLTEWPQKSRLQKNTVISLKVNGMYWLPSFYSWIAMLDYQQSHHMISTKGCRRSKYKRPQIVSTKE
;
A
#
# COMPACT_ATOMS: atom_id res chain seq x y z
N MET A 1 20.43 0.18 -16.18
CA MET A 1 21.46 1.24 -16.19
C MET A 1 21.75 1.74 -17.59
N GLU A 2 21.97 0.87 -18.59
CA GLU A 2 22.26 1.29 -19.98
C GLU A 2 21.15 2.18 -20.60
N ALA A 3 19.87 1.85 -20.36
CA ALA A 3 18.76 2.70 -20.79
C ALA A 3 18.81 4.12 -20.17
N LEU A 4 19.40 4.28 -18.98
CA LEU A 4 19.60 5.59 -18.36
C LEU A 4 20.76 6.38 -18.97
N THR A 5 21.63 5.76 -19.77
CA THR A 5 22.73 6.43 -20.47
C THR A 5 22.45 6.66 -21.96
N ASP A 6 21.40 6.06 -22.51
CA ASP A 6 21.02 6.21 -23.92
C ASP A 6 20.22 7.49 -24.16
N ASP A 7 20.82 8.49 -24.80
CA ASP A 7 20.18 9.81 -25.05
C ASP A 7 18.95 9.77 -25.97
N SER A 8 18.70 8.64 -26.64
CA SER A 8 17.48 8.44 -27.43
C SER A 8 16.26 8.01 -26.58
N ILE A 9 16.49 7.59 -25.33
CA ILE A 9 15.46 7.09 -24.41
C ILE A 9 15.19 8.12 -23.31
N TYR A 10 13.98 8.66 -23.26
CA TYR A 10 13.50 9.62 -22.26
C TYR A 10 12.56 8.98 -21.24
N VAL A 11 11.72 8.02 -21.66
CA VAL A 11 10.73 7.38 -20.78
C VAL A 11 10.92 5.87 -20.76
N ILE A 12 11.15 5.33 -19.56
CA ILE A 12 11.42 3.92 -19.31
C ILE A 12 10.32 3.35 -18.41
N GLY A 13 9.68 2.28 -18.85
CA GLY A 13 8.72 1.54 -18.04
C GLY A 13 9.33 0.31 -17.37
N ILE A 14 8.96 0.06 -16.13
CA ILE A 14 9.27 -1.17 -15.40
C ILE A 14 7.94 -1.78 -14.97
N CYS A 15 7.53 -2.86 -15.62
CA CYS A 15 6.25 -3.52 -15.40
C CYS A 15 6.42 -4.89 -14.75
N GLY A 16 5.35 -5.41 -14.13
CA GLY A 16 5.35 -6.73 -13.50
C GLY A 16 4.31 -6.84 -12.39
N MET A 17 3.99 -8.06 -11.96
CA MET A 17 2.97 -8.31 -10.94
C MET A 17 3.24 -7.58 -9.60
N GLY A 18 2.21 -7.40 -8.78
CA GLY A 18 2.39 -6.94 -7.39
C GLY A 18 3.35 -7.83 -6.61
N GLY A 19 4.21 -7.24 -5.77
CA GLY A 19 5.12 -7.99 -4.91
C GLY A 19 6.40 -8.55 -5.56
N VAL A 20 6.61 -8.35 -6.87
CA VAL A 20 7.84 -8.79 -7.60
C VAL A 20 9.08 -7.91 -7.35
N GLY A 21 8.95 -6.81 -6.60
CA GLY A 21 10.08 -5.97 -6.21
C GLY A 21 10.42 -4.80 -7.14
N LYS A 22 9.50 -4.34 -7.99
CA LYS A 22 9.70 -3.17 -8.88
C LYS A 22 10.16 -1.92 -8.14
N THR A 23 9.46 -1.55 -7.06
CA THR A 23 9.82 -0.40 -6.20
C THR A 23 11.23 -0.56 -5.63
N THR A 24 11.58 -1.76 -5.16
CA THR A 24 12.93 -2.06 -4.68
C THR A 24 13.97 -1.90 -5.79
N MET A 25 13.68 -2.37 -7.00
CA MET A 25 14.55 -2.24 -8.15
C MET A 25 14.80 -0.77 -8.52
N VAL A 26 13.77 0.08 -8.59
CA VAL A 26 13.97 1.50 -8.91
C VAL A 26 14.71 2.27 -7.82
N LYS A 27 14.52 1.91 -6.54
CA LYS A 27 15.33 2.48 -5.44
C LYS A 27 16.81 2.14 -5.60
N GLU A 28 17.14 0.90 -5.97
CA GLU A 28 18.52 0.49 -6.22
C GLU A 28 19.10 1.15 -7.49
N VAL A 29 18.28 1.35 -8.52
CA VAL A 29 18.67 2.11 -9.72
C VAL A 29 18.96 3.57 -9.37
N ALA A 30 18.11 4.22 -8.56
CA ALA A 30 18.31 5.58 -8.10
C ALA A 30 19.63 5.72 -7.33
N LYS A 31 19.87 4.83 -6.37
CA LYS A 31 21.10 4.77 -5.58
C LYS A 31 22.34 4.61 -6.48
N LYS A 32 22.33 3.67 -7.42
CA LYS A 32 23.44 3.48 -8.37
C LYS A 32 23.66 4.69 -9.28
N ALA A 33 22.58 5.38 -9.67
CA ALA A 33 22.68 6.59 -10.48
C ALA A 33 23.29 7.76 -9.68
N GLU A 34 22.98 7.86 -8.39
CA GLU A 34 23.55 8.84 -7.46
C GLU A 34 25.05 8.56 -7.20
N GLU A 35 25.41 7.31 -6.89
CA GLU A 35 26.81 6.88 -6.69
C GLU A 35 27.69 7.18 -7.93
N LYS A 36 27.12 6.98 -9.13
CA LYS A 36 27.78 7.27 -10.41
C LYS A 36 27.68 8.74 -10.83
N LYS A 37 27.02 9.60 -10.05
CA LYS A 37 26.77 11.02 -10.35
C LYS A 37 26.23 11.24 -11.76
N MET A 38 25.27 10.40 -12.16
CA MET A 38 24.70 10.41 -13.51
C MET A 38 23.77 11.60 -13.76
N PHE A 39 23.13 12.09 -12.69
CA PHE A 39 22.16 13.18 -12.73
C PHE A 39 22.50 14.23 -11.67
N ASP A 40 22.15 15.48 -11.93
CA ASP A 40 22.34 16.58 -10.99
C ASP A 40 21.35 16.48 -9.83
N ILE A 41 20.18 15.90 -10.10
CA ILE A 41 19.13 15.62 -9.12
C ILE A 41 18.30 14.39 -9.51
N ILE A 42 17.87 13.65 -8.50
CA ILE A 42 16.95 12.51 -8.64
C ILE A 42 15.68 12.83 -7.85
N VAL A 43 14.53 12.74 -8.53
CA VAL A 43 13.21 13.02 -7.97
C VAL A 43 12.39 11.74 -8.01
N MET A 44 12.22 11.07 -6.87
CA MET A 44 11.37 9.89 -6.77
C MET A 44 10.07 10.21 -6.04
N VAL A 45 8.93 9.93 -6.67
CA VAL A 45 7.60 10.17 -6.10
C VAL A 45 6.70 8.97 -6.31
N VAL A 46 5.76 8.77 -5.38
CA VAL A 46 4.77 7.69 -5.46
C VAL A 46 3.49 8.23 -6.08
N VAL A 47 2.99 7.53 -7.10
CA VAL A 47 1.78 7.86 -7.84
C VAL A 47 0.64 6.99 -7.33
N SER A 48 -0.07 7.45 -6.30
CA SER A 48 -1.25 6.72 -5.81
C SER A 48 -2.24 6.39 -6.95
N GLN A 49 -2.99 5.30 -6.83
CA GLN A 49 -4.03 4.89 -7.78
C GLN A 49 -5.03 6.01 -8.13
N ASN A 50 -5.33 6.87 -7.17
CA ASN A 50 -6.22 8.01 -7.32
C ASN A 50 -5.65 9.17 -8.18
N GLN A 51 -4.34 9.17 -8.43
CA GLN A 51 -3.60 10.19 -9.18
C GLN A 51 -3.94 11.63 -8.77
N ASN A 52 -3.87 11.92 -7.47
CA ASN A 52 -4.00 13.30 -7.03
C ASN A 52 -2.79 14.11 -7.51
N LEU A 53 -2.98 14.85 -8.61
CA LEU A 53 -1.92 15.62 -9.25
C LEU A 53 -1.32 16.67 -8.31
N ILE A 54 -2.11 17.26 -7.41
CA ILE A 54 -1.63 18.20 -6.39
C ILE A 54 -0.67 17.49 -5.44
N THR A 55 -1.03 16.30 -4.96
CA THR A 55 -0.16 15.51 -4.08
C THR A 55 1.13 15.07 -4.78
N ILE A 56 1.08 14.75 -6.08
CA ILE A 56 2.29 14.44 -6.86
C ILE A 56 3.17 15.68 -6.97
N GLN A 57 2.58 16.84 -7.32
CA GLN A 57 3.30 18.11 -7.39
C GLN A 57 3.94 18.49 -6.05
N ASP A 58 3.22 18.33 -4.93
CA ASP A 58 3.74 18.62 -3.59
C ASP A 58 4.94 17.73 -3.24
N GLN A 59 4.89 16.44 -3.58
CA GLN A 59 6.04 15.53 -3.40
C GLN A 59 7.25 15.98 -4.23
N ILE A 60 7.04 16.31 -5.51
CA ILE A 60 8.12 16.81 -6.39
C ILE A 60 8.69 18.12 -5.85
N ALA A 61 7.83 19.06 -5.48
CA ALA A 61 8.23 20.37 -4.97
C ALA A 61 9.05 20.28 -3.68
N LYS A 62 8.69 19.34 -2.79
CA LYS A 62 9.45 19.06 -1.56
C LYS A 62 10.86 18.56 -1.88
N ILE A 63 11.02 17.67 -2.85
CA ILE A 63 12.34 17.14 -3.24
C ILE A 63 13.19 18.22 -3.94
N LEU A 64 12.55 19.06 -4.75
CA LEU A 64 13.20 20.17 -5.46
C LEU A 64 13.49 21.40 -4.58
N ASP A 65 13.14 21.36 -3.29
CA ASP A 65 13.25 22.46 -2.31
C ASP A 65 12.61 23.77 -2.81
N LEU A 66 11.39 23.67 -3.35
CA LEU A 66 10.65 24.82 -3.85
C LEU A 66 9.97 25.59 -2.70
N GLN A 67 10.61 26.68 -2.27
CA GLN A 67 10.01 27.61 -1.32
C GLN A 67 8.73 28.25 -1.89
N ASN A 68 7.74 28.47 -1.02
CA ASN A 68 6.45 29.08 -1.37
C ASN A 68 5.76 28.39 -2.56
N PHE A 69 5.86 27.06 -2.66
CA PHE A 69 5.25 26.29 -3.73
C PHE A 69 3.74 26.56 -3.82
N GLY A 70 3.05 26.58 -2.67
CA GLY A 70 1.65 26.98 -2.56
C GLY A 70 0.75 26.20 -3.52
N GLY A 71 0.83 24.87 -3.48
CA GLY A 71 0.30 23.87 -4.44
C GLY A 71 -1.22 23.86 -4.67
N ASN A 72 -1.92 24.93 -4.33
CA ASN A 72 -3.38 25.03 -4.43
C ASN A 72 -3.86 25.26 -5.87
N ASN A 73 -2.96 25.57 -6.81
CA ASN A 73 -3.28 25.80 -8.22
C ASN A 73 -2.37 24.96 -9.14
N LEU A 74 -2.96 23.97 -9.80
CA LEU A 74 -2.25 22.94 -10.56
C LEU A 74 -1.35 23.51 -11.69
N PRO A 75 -1.79 24.43 -12.56
CA PRO A 75 -0.94 24.98 -13.61
C PRO A 75 0.22 25.83 -13.06
N THR A 76 -0.01 26.56 -11.97
CA THR A 76 1.05 27.34 -11.30
C THR A 76 2.09 26.42 -10.68
N GLY A 77 1.65 25.35 -10.02
CA GLY A 77 2.55 24.33 -9.45
C GLY A 77 3.38 23.65 -10.54
N ALA A 78 2.74 23.21 -11.63
CA ALA A 78 3.43 22.62 -12.78
C ALA A 78 4.47 23.57 -13.38
N GLY A 79 4.14 24.85 -13.53
CA GLY A 79 5.06 25.87 -14.02
C GLY A 79 6.32 26.02 -13.15
N LYS A 80 6.14 26.10 -11.82
CA LYS A 80 7.26 26.20 -10.87
C LYS A 80 8.16 24.96 -10.91
N ILE A 81 7.56 23.77 -10.90
CA ILE A 81 8.29 22.49 -11.01
C ILE A 81 9.10 22.47 -12.31
N ARG A 82 8.44 22.78 -13.44
CA ARG A 82 9.08 22.79 -14.75
C ARG A 82 10.28 23.74 -14.80
N SER A 83 10.11 24.98 -14.36
CA SER A 83 11.20 25.96 -14.34
C SER A 83 12.39 25.50 -13.49
N LYS A 84 12.13 24.82 -12.37
CA LYS A 84 13.18 24.29 -11.51
C LYS A 84 13.87 23.07 -12.13
N ILE A 85 13.13 22.13 -12.70
CA ILE A 85 13.71 20.98 -13.41
C ILE A 85 14.62 21.45 -14.56
N LEU A 86 14.16 22.42 -15.37
CA LEU A 86 14.93 22.99 -16.48
C LEU A 86 16.21 23.73 -16.05
N SER A 87 16.36 24.08 -14.77
CA SER A 87 17.59 24.69 -14.25
C SER A 87 18.73 23.68 -14.05
N PHE A 88 18.41 22.39 -14.06
CA PHE A 88 19.39 21.30 -13.99
C PHE A 88 19.76 20.83 -15.39
N GLY A 89 21.00 20.35 -15.58
CA GLY A 89 21.47 19.83 -16.86
C GLY A 89 20.96 18.41 -17.12
N ARG A 90 21.00 17.55 -16.10
CA ARG A 90 20.52 16.17 -16.15
C ARG A 90 19.65 15.84 -14.94
N VAL A 91 18.45 15.35 -15.18
CA VAL A 91 17.46 15.04 -14.14
C VAL A 91 16.93 13.62 -14.34
N LEU A 92 16.82 12.87 -13.25
CA LEU A 92 16.09 11.60 -13.24
C LEU A 92 14.81 11.78 -12.43
N VAL A 93 13.67 11.58 -13.05
CA VAL A 93 12.37 11.52 -12.37
C VAL A 93 11.91 10.07 -12.32
N ILE A 94 11.55 9.59 -11.12
CA ILE A 94 11.04 8.25 -10.89
C ILE A 94 9.59 8.38 -10.42
N LEU A 95 8.67 7.84 -11.22
CA LEU A 95 7.24 7.76 -10.94
C LEU A 95 6.91 6.34 -10.49
N ASP A 96 6.90 6.11 -9.17
CA ASP A 96 6.66 4.79 -8.62
C ASP A 96 5.16 4.50 -8.54
N ASP A 97 4.79 3.30 -8.97
CA ASP A 97 3.46 2.69 -8.90
C ASP A 97 2.37 3.41 -9.70
N VAL A 98 2.60 3.65 -10.99
CA VAL A 98 1.63 4.31 -11.88
C VAL A 98 0.50 3.33 -12.28
N TRP A 99 -0.74 3.71 -12.01
CA TRP A 99 -1.93 2.87 -12.26
C TRP A 99 -2.70 3.17 -13.56
N LYS A 100 -2.57 4.37 -14.10
CA LYS A 100 -3.23 4.81 -15.36
C LYS A 100 -2.40 5.91 -16.01
N ARG A 101 -2.72 6.28 -17.25
CA ARG A 101 -2.02 7.35 -17.98
C ARG A 101 -2.00 8.65 -17.16
N LEU A 102 -0.82 9.27 -17.07
CA LEU A 102 -0.53 10.49 -16.33
C LEU A 102 0.07 11.52 -17.28
N GLU A 103 -0.60 12.67 -17.43
CA GLU A 103 -0.09 13.75 -18.28
C GLU A 103 1.07 14.48 -17.57
N LEU A 104 2.30 14.16 -17.96
CA LEU A 104 3.54 14.68 -17.36
C LEU A 104 3.58 16.22 -17.33
N ASN A 105 2.99 16.87 -18.34
CA ASN A 105 2.88 18.32 -18.42
C ASN A 105 2.07 18.91 -17.26
N ASP A 106 1.02 18.23 -16.81
CA ASP A 106 0.11 18.69 -15.75
C ASP A 106 0.78 18.65 -14.37
N ILE A 107 1.82 17.85 -14.21
CA ILE A 107 2.66 17.81 -13.00
C ILE A 107 4.01 18.52 -13.17
N GLY A 108 4.20 19.20 -14.31
CA GLY A 108 5.36 20.05 -14.55
C GLY A 108 6.64 19.33 -14.98
N ILE A 109 6.57 18.05 -15.34
CA ILE A 109 7.75 17.30 -15.79
C ILE A 109 7.96 17.50 -17.30
N PRO A 110 9.07 18.14 -17.74
CA PRO A 110 9.45 18.18 -19.15
C PRO A 110 10.04 16.84 -19.59
N PHE A 111 9.91 16.50 -20.88
CA PHE A 111 10.51 15.30 -21.47
C PHE A 111 10.77 15.48 -22.96
N GLY A 112 11.63 14.63 -23.53
CA GLY A 112 11.99 14.67 -24.95
C GLY A 112 12.67 15.98 -25.34
N ASP A 113 12.23 16.59 -26.44
CA ASP A 113 12.82 17.84 -26.94
C ASP A 113 12.66 19.04 -26.00
N ASN A 114 11.69 18.99 -25.08
CA ASN A 114 11.53 20.04 -24.06
C ASN A 114 12.66 20.02 -23.02
N HIS A 115 13.33 18.87 -22.82
CA HIS A 115 14.52 18.75 -21.98
C HIS A 115 15.24 17.41 -22.23
N LYS A 116 16.25 17.42 -23.11
CA LYS A 116 16.98 16.19 -23.50
C LYS A 116 17.73 15.49 -22.35
N GLY A 117 18.07 16.23 -21.29
CA GLY A 117 18.71 15.71 -20.08
C GLY A 117 17.74 15.17 -19.03
N CYS A 118 16.43 15.27 -19.24
CA CYS A 118 15.43 14.75 -18.32
C CYS A 118 15.02 13.33 -18.71
N LYS A 119 15.29 12.37 -17.82
CA LYS A 119 14.88 10.97 -17.96
C LYS A 119 13.80 10.63 -16.95
N ILE A 120 12.86 9.80 -17.37
CA ILE A 120 11.73 9.35 -16.59
C ILE A 120 11.79 7.83 -16.51
N VAL A 121 11.74 7.32 -15.29
CA VAL A 121 11.52 5.90 -15.01
C VAL A 121 10.18 5.79 -14.32
N MET A 122 9.34 4.86 -14.75
CA MET A 122 8.08 4.58 -14.07
C MET A 122 7.97 3.10 -13.72
N THR A 123 7.34 2.78 -12.60
CA THR A 123 6.93 1.41 -12.30
C THR A 123 5.41 1.27 -12.46
N SER A 124 4.94 0.12 -12.90
CA SER A 124 3.52 -0.17 -13.06
C SER A 124 3.24 -1.66 -12.88
N ARG A 125 2.02 -2.01 -12.50
CA ARG A 125 1.54 -3.40 -12.51
C ARG A 125 1.07 -3.87 -13.89
N SER A 126 0.81 -2.92 -14.79
CA SER A 126 0.24 -3.15 -16.12
C SER A 126 1.19 -2.64 -17.19
N GLU A 127 1.51 -3.51 -18.14
CA GLU A 127 2.26 -3.15 -19.35
C GLU A 127 1.48 -2.13 -20.21
N ASP A 128 0.15 -2.25 -20.28
CA ASP A 128 -0.70 -1.30 -21.01
C ASP A 128 -0.57 0.12 -20.45
N VAL A 129 -0.40 0.27 -19.13
CA VAL A 129 -0.16 1.57 -18.51
C VAL A 129 1.21 2.13 -18.88
N CYS A 130 2.25 1.29 -18.97
CA CYS A 130 3.56 1.71 -19.49
C CYS A 130 3.43 2.17 -20.95
N ASN A 131 2.79 1.37 -21.80
CA ASN A 131 2.56 1.70 -23.21
C ASN A 131 1.73 2.97 -23.37
N GLY A 132 0.71 3.17 -22.53
CA GLY A 132 -0.12 4.37 -22.51
C GLY A 132 0.60 5.65 -22.05
N MET A 133 1.77 5.51 -21.43
CA MET A 133 2.70 6.60 -21.08
C MET A 133 3.77 6.85 -22.14
N ASP A 134 3.64 6.23 -23.32
CA ASP A 134 4.53 6.39 -24.46
C ASP A 134 6.00 6.01 -24.11
N THR A 135 6.16 5.00 -23.25
CA THR A 135 7.47 4.45 -22.87
C THR A 135 8.23 3.94 -24.09
N GLN A 136 9.51 4.32 -24.21
CA GLN A 136 10.37 3.90 -25.33
C GLN A 136 11.09 2.59 -25.05
N LYS A 137 11.26 2.25 -23.77
CA LYS A 137 11.83 0.97 -23.34
C LYS A 137 11.09 0.45 -22.11
N ASN A 138 10.58 -0.77 -22.22
CA ASN A 138 9.96 -1.48 -21.11
C ASN A 138 10.85 -2.62 -20.63
N PHE A 139 10.87 -2.80 -19.30
CA PHE A 139 11.49 -3.92 -18.62
C PHE A 139 10.42 -4.65 -17.81
N GLU A 140 10.20 -5.91 -18.15
CA GLU A 140 9.33 -6.76 -17.36
C GLU A 140 10.13 -7.39 -16.21
N VAL A 141 9.61 -7.23 -15.00
CA VAL A 141 10.16 -7.84 -13.79
C VAL A 141 9.34 -9.07 -13.46
N GLY A 142 9.91 -10.23 -13.78
CA GLY A 142 9.37 -11.53 -13.41
C GLY A 142 9.59 -11.86 -11.93
N VAL A 143 9.14 -13.05 -11.55
CA VAL A 143 9.52 -13.67 -10.28
C VAL A 143 11.01 -13.99 -10.26
N LEU A 144 11.59 -14.13 -9.07
CA LEU A 144 12.98 -14.54 -8.92
C LEU A 144 13.19 -15.95 -9.47
N HIS A 145 14.35 -16.16 -10.09
CA HIS A 145 14.77 -17.51 -10.48
C HIS A 145 15.01 -18.37 -9.24
N GLU A 146 14.88 -19.68 -9.36
CA GLU A 146 14.94 -20.63 -8.23
C GLU A 146 16.15 -20.43 -7.33
N GLU A 147 17.33 -20.19 -7.91
CA GLU A 147 18.57 -19.95 -7.16
C GLU A 147 18.53 -18.63 -6.37
N GLU A 148 18.07 -17.54 -7.00
CA GLU A 148 17.94 -16.22 -6.37
C GLU A 148 16.87 -16.25 -5.27
N ALA A 149 15.75 -16.91 -5.55
CA ALA A 149 14.66 -17.12 -4.62
C ALA A 149 15.12 -17.91 -3.40
N TRP A 150 15.86 -19.00 -3.60
CA TRP A 150 16.42 -19.80 -2.52
C TRP A 150 17.44 -19.03 -1.70
N ASN A 151 18.35 -18.29 -2.34
CA ASN A 151 19.34 -17.47 -1.64
C ASN A 151 18.68 -16.39 -0.76
N LEU A 152 17.68 -15.69 -1.30
CA LEU A 152 16.89 -14.73 -0.54
C LEU A 152 16.14 -15.40 0.61
N PHE A 153 15.55 -16.58 0.37
CA PHE A 153 14.82 -17.32 1.39
C PHE A 153 15.74 -17.74 2.54
N LYS A 154 16.94 -18.27 2.24
CA LYS A 154 17.94 -18.63 3.24
C LYS A 154 18.30 -17.44 4.12
N GLU A 155 18.55 -16.29 3.51
CA GLU A 155 18.87 -15.05 4.23
C GLU A 155 17.72 -14.66 5.19
N MET A 156 16.48 -14.66 4.68
CA MET A 156 15.31 -14.23 5.45
C MET A 156 14.95 -15.22 6.57
N ALA A 157 15.12 -16.52 6.33
CA ALA A 157 14.87 -17.59 7.30
C ALA A 157 16.04 -17.85 8.26
N GLY A 158 17.20 -17.23 8.04
CA GLY A 158 18.41 -17.48 8.83
C GLY A 158 18.94 -18.91 8.68
N ILE A 159 18.84 -19.47 7.48
CA ILE A 159 19.36 -20.81 7.15
C ILE A 159 20.84 -20.65 6.77
N SER A 160 21.71 -21.33 7.52
CA SER A 160 23.15 -21.38 7.23
C SER A 160 23.46 -22.51 6.24
N ASP A 161 24.45 -22.29 5.38
CA ASP A 161 25.02 -23.34 4.52
C ASP A 161 25.92 -24.26 5.35
N GLU A 162 25.30 -25.15 6.15
CA GLU A 162 26.06 -26.22 6.81
C GLU A 162 26.44 -27.27 5.76
N GLY A 163 27.75 -27.48 5.60
CA GLY A 163 28.38 -28.32 4.56
C GLY A 163 28.16 -29.82 4.73
N THR A 164 26.92 -30.26 4.90
CA THR A 164 26.55 -31.67 4.87
C THR A 164 26.36 -32.13 3.42
N SER A 165 27.02 -33.22 3.05
CA SER A 165 26.95 -33.84 1.72
C SER A 165 25.57 -34.36 1.32
N HIS A 166 24.63 -34.46 2.27
CA HIS A 166 23.24 -34.85 2.04
C HIS A 166 22.27 -33.94 2.81
N PRO A 167 21.21 -33.43 2.16
CA PRO A 167 20.23 -32.60 2.83
C PRO A 167 19.47 -33.40 3.90
N THR A 168 19.40 -32.85 5.12
CA THR A 168 18.55 -33.38 6.19
C THR A 168 17.07 -33.28 5.81
N ASN A 169 16.21 -34.06 6.48
CA ASN A 169 14.76 -33.98 6.26
C ASN A 169 14.21 -32.55 6.51
N LEU A 170 14.82 -31.80 7.43
CA LEU A 170 14.48 -30.38 7.65
C LEU A 170 14.88 -29.50 6.46
N GLN A 171 16.08 -29.69 5.90
CA GLN A 171 16.52 -28.93 4.71
C GLN A 171 15.62 -29.21 3.50
N LEU A 172 15.18 -30.45 3.31
CA LEU A 172 14.21 -30.79 2.27
C LEU A 172 12.88 -30.06 2.46
N THR A 173 12.36 -30.00 3.70
CA THR A 173 11.15 -29.21 4.01
C THR A 173 11.38 -27.72 3.76
N GLN A 174 12.53 -27.16 4.14
CA GLN A 174 12.86 -25.75 3.93
C GLN A 174 12.93 -25.37 2.44
N ILE A 175 13.57 -26.21 1.62
CA ILE A 175 13.62 -26.03 0.17
C ILE A 175 12.22 -26.06 -0.41
N ALA A 176 11.43 -27.08 -0.04
CA ALA A 176 10.06 -27.19 -0.52
C ALA A 176 9.22 -25.95 -0.15
N VAL A 177 9.30 -25.46 1.09
CA VAL A 177 8.62 -24.22 1.52
C VAL A 177 9.03 -22.99 0.69
N ALA A 178 10.30 -22.92 0.27
CA ALA A 178 10.78 -21.84 -0.59
C ALA A 178 10.26 -21.97 -2.03
N GLU A 179 10.25 -23.18 -2.60
CA GLU A 179 9.69 -23.48 -3.93
C GLU A 179 8.20 -23.12 -3.99
N GLU A 180 7.49 -23.51 -2.94
CA GLU A 180 6.11 -23.17 -2.67
C GLU A 180 5.91 -21.62 -2.76
N CYS A 181 6.84 -20.76 -2.30
CA CYS A 181 6.70 -19.30 -2.44
C CYS A 181 6.68 -18.76 -3.90
N GLY A 182 6.92 -19.61 -4.91
CA GLY A 182 6.71 -19.28 -6.33
C GLY A 182 7.62 -18.18 -6.86
N GLY A 183 8.80 -18.01 -6.26
CA GLY A 183 9.77 -16.99 -6.66
C GLY A 183 9.36 -15.54 -6.33
N LEU A 184 8.22 -15.30 -5.67
CA LEU A 184 7.75 -13.96 -5.35
C LEU A 184 8.52 -13.38 -4.14
N PRO A 185 9.29 -12.29 -4.29
CA PRO A 185 10.05 -11.68 -3.19
C PRO A 185 9.20 -11.38 -1.96
N ILE A 186 7.98 -10.85 -2.14
CA ILE A 186 7.08 -10.57 -1.00
C ILE A 186 6.73 -11.83 -0.21
N ALA A 187 6.46 -12.94 -0.90
CA ALA A 187 6.11 -14.21 -0.27
C ALA A 187 7.34 -14.82 0.42
N ILE A 188 8.47 -14.85 -0.27
CA ILE A 188 9.75 -15.34 0.24
C ILE A 188 10.16 -14.60 1.52
N VAL A 189 10.14 -13.28 1.51
CA VAL A 189 10.52 -12.46 2.67
C VAL A 189 9.56 -12.69 3.83
N THR A 190 8.26 -12.76 3.54
CA THR A 190 7.22 -12.98 4.55
C THR A 190 7.35 -14.36 5.21
N VAL A 191 7.36 -15.42 4.41
CA VAL A 191 7.42 -16.81 4.90
C VAL A 191 8.77 -17.10 5.53
N GLY A 192 9.87 -16.68 4.90
CA GLY A 192 11.22 -16.87 5.41
C GLY A 192 11.38 -16.26 6.80
N ARG A 193 11.00 -14.99 6.98
CA ARG A 193 11.06 -14.33 8.29
C ARG A 193 10.13 -14.99 9.32
N ALA A 194 8.94 -15.44 8.93
CA ALA A 194 8.00 -16.13 9.83
C ALA A 194 8.57 -17.42 10.41
N LEU A 195 9.36 -18.13 9.60
CA LEU A 195 9.93 -19.43 9.94
C LEU A 195 11.35 -19.34 10.50
N ARG A 196 11.91 -18.12 10.58
CA ARG A 196 13.20 -17.87 11.21
C ARG A 196 13.20 -18.36 12.66
N CYS A 197 14.24 -19.12 13.02
CA CYS A 197 14.43 -19.73 14.35
C CYS A 197 13.29 -20.67 14.79
N LYS A 198 12.47 -21.19 13.87
CA LYS A 198 11.42 -22.17 14.19
C LYS A 198 11.94 -23.61 14.12
N ASN A 199 11.28 -24.50 14.86
CA ASN A 199 11.59 -25.92 14.87
C ASN A 199 11.00 -26.65 13.65
N LYS A 200 11.44 -27.89 13.43
CA LYS A 200 11.01 -28.72 12.29
C LYS A 200 9.49 -28.84 12.15
N TYR A 201 8.76 -29.04 13.24
CA TYR A 201 7.30 -29.16 13.21
C TYR A 201 6.60 -27.92 12.64
N SER A 202 7.17 -26.73 12.91
CA SER A 202 6.66 -25.48 12.35
C SER A 202 6.88 -25.39 10.84
N TRP A 203 8.03 -25.89 10.36
CA TRP A 203 8.35 -25.97 8.92
C TRP A 203 7.46 -26.98 8.20
N ASP A 204 7.26 -28.17 8.75
CA ASP A 204 6.40 -29.20 8.17
C ASP A 204 4.94 -28.71 8.11
N SER A 205 4.45 -28.09 9.19
CA SER A 205 3.11 -27.50 9.21
C SER A 205 2.98 -26.35 8.21
N ALA A 206 4.00 -25.50 8.08
CA ALA A 206 4.00 -24.43 7.07
C ALA A 206 3.97 -25.01 5.65
N LEU A 207 4.75 -26.06 5.37
CA LEU A 207 4.76 -26.73 4.07
C LEU A 207 3.40 -27.34 3.73
N GLU A 208 2.77 -28.05 4.67
CA GLU A 208 1.43 -28.59 4.48
C GLU A 208 0.41 -27.48 4.23
N GLN A 209 0.49 -26.40 5.02
CA GLN A 209 -0.38 -25.25 4.86
C GLN A 209 -0.20 -24.66 3.46
N LEU A 210 1.03 -24.38 3.05
CA LEU A 210 1.41 -23.83 1.76
C LEU A 210 0.97 -24.74 0.59
N ARG A 211 1.26 -26.04 0.60
CA ARG A 211 0.79 -27.00 -0.43
C ARG A 211 -0.73 -27.08 -0.52
N SER A 212 -1.41 -27.00 0.62
CA SER A 212 -2.87 -26.93 0.65
C SER A 212 -3.40 -25.62 0.05
N LEU A 213 -2.57 -24.58 -0.03
CA LEU A 213 -2.86 -23.36 -0.79
C LEU A 213 -2.92 -23.75 -2.27
N TRP A 214 -1.81 -23.94 -3.00
CA TRP A 214 -1.79 -24.02 -4.48
C TRP A 214 -2.66 -25.09 -5.15
N SER A 215 -3.11 -26.11 -4.43
CA SER A 215 -4.11 -27.07 -4.94
C SER A 215 -5.48 -26.43 -5.23
N LYS A 216 -5.74 -25.19 -4.79
CA LYS A 216 -7.04 -24.50 -4.90
C LYS A 216 -6.86 -22.99 -5.13
N THR A 217 -6.37 -22.63 -6.31
CA THR A 217 -6.23 -21.22 -6.69
C THR A 217 -7.55 -20.45 -6.56
N SER A 218 -7.43 -19.21 -6.07
CA SER A 218 -8.45 -18.20 -5.71
C SER A 218 -8.87 -18.11 -4.22
N VAL A 219 -8.36 -18.96 -3.31
CA VAL A 219 -8.90 -19.09 -1.92
C VAL A 219 -7.87 -18.81 -0.80
N GLU A 220 -6.68 -18.30 -1.09
CA GLU A 220 -5.51 -18.68 -0.26
C GLU A 220 -5.04 -17.71 0.84
N TRP A 221 -5.11 -16.38 0.65
CA TRP A 221 -4.82 -15.45 1.76
C TRP A 221 -5.95 -15.42 2.81
N MET A 222 -7.10 -15.97 2.43
CA MET A 222 -8.22 -16.33 3.29
C MET A 222 -7.80 -17.26 4.43
N LYS A 223 -6.81 -18.13 4.23
CA LYS A 223 -6.36 -19.07 5.28
C LYS A 223 -5.44 -18.45 6.34
N SER A 224 -4.64 -17.42 6.02
CA SER A 224 -3.90 -16.67 7.04
C SER A 224 -4.85 -15.85 7.92
N TYR A 225 -5.91 -15.33 7.31
CA TYR A 225 -7.05 -14.78 8.04
C TYR A 225 -7.74 -15.85 8.89
N ASP A 226 -8.04 -17.05 8.35
CA ASP A 226 -8.71 -18.13 9.08
C ASP A 226 -7.91 -18.64 10.28
N LYS A 227 -6.58 -18.59 10.23
CA LYS A 227 -5.64 -18.96 11.30
C LYS A 227 -5.50 -17.91 12.41
N LEU A 228 -6.02 -16.70 12.24
CA LEU A 228 -6.10 -15.77 13.35
C LEU A 228 -6.98 -16.39 14.44
N GLU A 229 -6.39 -16.75 15.57
CA GLU A 229 -7.06 -17.50 16.65
C GLU A 229 -8.23 -16.73 17.27
N SER A 230 -8.29 -15.41 17.07
CA SER A 230 -9.31 -14.53 17.64
C SER A 230 -10.11 -13.82 16.55
N ASP A 231 -11.44 -13.88 16.66
CA ASP A 231 -12.37 -13.07 15.86
C ASP A 231 -12.12 -11.57 16.03
N GLU A 232 -11.57 -11.16 17.19
CA GLU A 232 -11.17 -9.78 17.45
C GLU A 232 -10.01 -9.38 16.54
N ALA A 233 -9.03 -10.27 16.36
CA ALA A 233 -7.90 -10.07 15.47
C ALA A 233 -8.33 -10.06 14.00
N LYS A 234 -9.23 -10.97 13.62
CA LYS A 234 -9.84 -11.01 12.28
C LYS A 234 -10.54 -9.70 11.96
N LYS A 235 -11.41 -9.21 12.84
CA LYS A 235 -12.12 -7.94 12.63
C LYS A 235 -11.18 -6.72 12.67
N CYS A 236 -10.16 -6.72 13.54
CA CYS A 236 -9.14 -5.67 13.56
C CYS A 236 -8.37 -5.61 12.23
N PHE A 237 -8.04 -6.77 11.65
CA PHE A 237 -7.43 -6.87 10.32
C PHE A 237 -8.34 -6.27 9.24
N LEU A 238 -9.64 -6.59 9.24
CA LEU A 238 -10.60 -5.99 8.29
C LEU A 238 -10.77 -4.47 8.49
N LEU A 239 -10.67 -3.95 9.72
CA LEU A 239 -10.70 -2.50 9.97
C LEU A 239 -9.52 -1.77 9.33
N CYS A 240 -8.37 -2.43 9.17
CA CYS A 240 -7.21 -1.84 8.52
C CYS A 240 -7.42 -1.65 7.02
N SER A 241 -8.27 -2.46 6.38
CA SER A 241 -8.55 -2.34 4.94
C SER A 241 -9.49 -1.18 4.59
N LEU A 242 -10.04 -0.49 5.59
CA LEU A 242 -10.88 0.70 5.39
C LEU A 242 -10.10 1.90 4.83
N TYR A 243 -8.77 1.85 4.89
CA TYR A 243 -7.90 2.94 4.46
C TYR A 243 -7.41 2.73 3.03
N PRO A 244 -6.98 3.80 2.33
CA PRO A 244 -6.33 3.68 1.02
C PRO A 244 -5.04 2.84 1.08
N GLU A 245 -4.57 2.39 -0.08
CA GLU A 245 -3.26 1.77 -0.23
C GLU A 245 -2.13 2.70 0.28
N ASP A 246 -1.10 2.09 0.88
CA ASP A 246 0.09 2.76 1.46
C ASP A 246 -0.17 3.85 2.50
N PHE A 247 -1.41 4.00 2.94
CA PHE A 247 -1.82 4.95 3.95
C PHE A 247 -1.23 4.60 5.31
N ASP A 248 -0.64 5.59 5.98
CA ASP A 248 -0.18 5.47 7.36
C ASP A 248 -1.38 5.48 8.31
N ILE A 249 -1.83 4.29 8.72
CA ILE A 249 -3.01 4.12 9.57
C ILE A 249 -2.62 4.45 11.02
N PRO A 250 -3.14 5.52 11.63
CA PRO A 250 -2.88 5.80 13.04
C PRO A 250 -3.56 4.74 13.90
N ILE A 251 -2.80 4.10 14.80
CA ILE A 251 -3.34 3.02 15.65
C ILE A 251 -4.49 3.55 16.52
N GLU A 252 -4.45 4.80 16.96
CA GLU A 252 -5.51 5.43 17.75
C GLU A 252 -6.85 5.52 17.00
N TYR A 253 -6.86 5.53 15.67
CA TYR A 253 -8.11 5.45 14.91
C TYR A 253 -8.71 4.05 14.95
N LEU A 254 -7.86 3.01 14.93
CA LEU A 254 -8.32 1.64 15.16
C LEU A 254 -8.88 1.46 16.57
N VAL A 255 -8.34 2.14 17.59
CA VAL A 255 -8.91 2.16 18.95
C VAL A 255 -10.33 2.73 18.96
N ARG A 256 -10.54 3.86 18.27
CA ARG A 256 -11.88 4.48 18.16
C ARG A 256 -12.87 3.56 17.45
N TYR A 257 -12.44 2.90 16.37
CA TYR A 257 -13.29 1.94 15.66
C TYR A 257 -13.59 0.71 16.50
N ALA A 258 -12.57 0.16 17.18
CA ALA A 258 -12.71 -0.98 18.05
C ALA A 258 -13.76 -0.75 19.16
N ILE A 259 -13.77 0.45 19.74
CA ILE A 259 -14.81 0.84 20.71
C ILE A 259 -16.17 1.00 20.02
N GLY A 260 -16.20 1.69 18.88
CA GLY A 260 -17.45 2.02 18.18
C GLY A 260 -18.20 0.82 17.58
N ILE A 261 -17.52 -0.29 17.32
CA ILE A 261 -18.14 -1.57 16.88
C ILE A 261 -18.23 -2.61 18.00
N GLU A 262 -17.84 -2.24 19.23
CA GLU A 262 -17.73 -3.17 20.36
C GLU A 262 -16.89 -4.42 19.98
N LEU A 263 -15.72 -4.17 19.37
CA LEU A 263 -14.83 -5.18 18.80
C LEU A 263 -14.39 -6.23 19.81
N PHE A 264 -14.11 -5.80 21.03
CA PHE A 264 -13.57 -6.62 22.10
C PHE A 264 -14.62 -6.84 23.19
N GLN A 265 -14.72 -8.07 23.69
CA GLN A 265 -15.60 -8.37 24.81
C GLN A 265 -14.98 -7.93 26.13
N SER A 266 -15.84 -7.58 27.11
CA SER A 266 -15.44 -7.33 28.50
C SER A 266 -14.41 -6.19 28.66
N ILE A 267 -14.64 -5.07 27.95
CA ILE A 267 -13.84 -3.85 28.08
C ILE A 267 -14.67 -2.74 28.72
N ASP A 268 -14.18 -2.19 29.83
CA ASP A 268 -14.86 -1.13 30.59
C ASP A 268 -14.22 0.25 30.39
N SER A 269 -13.11 0.35 29.64
CA SER A 269 -12.40 1.61 29.43
C SER A 269 -11.70 1.71 28.08
N VAL A 270 -11.52 2.96 27.61
CA VAL A 270 -10.72 3.29 26.41
C VAL A 270 -9.28 2.79 26.55
N HIS A 271 -8.72 2.83 27.76
CA HIS A 271 -7.36 2.36 28.01
C HIS A 271 -7.22 0.85 27.77
N GLN A 272 -8.18 0.05 28.24
CA GLN A 272 -8.20 -1.39 27.98
C GLN A 272 -8.41 -1.70 26.49
N ALA A 273 -9.30 -0.97 25.80
CA ALA A 273 -9.47 -1.09 24.35
C ALA A 273 -8.17 -0.79 23.60
N ARG A 274 -7.46 0.27 24.01
CA ARG A 274 -6.15 0.62 23.44
C ARG A 274 -5.15 -0.51 23.60
N ASN A 275 -4.95 -1.02 24.81
CA ASN A 275 -4.00 -2.12 25.05
C ASN A 275 -4.32 -3.36 24.19
N ARG A 276 -5.61 -3.68 24.02
CA ARG A 276 -6.06 -4.78 23.15
C ARG A 276 -5.80 -4.53 21.67
N VAL A 277 -6.06 -3.33 21.15
CA VAL A 277 -5.71 -2.95 19.77
C VAL A 277 -4.21 -3.08 19.55
N TYR A 278 -3.38 -2.48 20.40
CA TYR A 278 -1.92 -2.55 20.24
C TYR A 278 -1.42 -4.00 20.27
N SER A 279 -1.89 -4.82 21.21
CA SER A 279 -1.56 -6.24 21.25
C SER A 279 -1.99 -7.01 20.00
N THR A 280 -3.17 -6.68 19.45
CA THR A 280 -3.70 -7.28 18.22
C THR A 280 -2.87 -6.85 17.00
N VAL A 281 -2.53 -5.57 16.91
CA VAL A 281 -1.66 -5.01 15.86
C VAL A 281 -0.29 -5.68 15.88
N ASP A 282 0.31 -5.84 17.06
CA ASP A 282 1.60 -6.54 17.19
C ASP A 282 1.52 -7.99 16.72
N ASN A 283 0.40 -8.67 16.99
CA ASN A 283 0.18 -10.03 16.49
C ASN A 283 0.04 -10.05 14.96
N LEU A 284 -0.77 -9.15 14.40
CA LEU A 284 -0.94 -9.02 12.96
C LEU A 284 0.37 -8.67 12.23
N LYS A 285 1.23 -7.85 12.84
CA LYS A 285 2.61 -7.59 12.37
C LYS A 285 3.46 -8.86 12.40
N LYS A 286 3.41 -9.64 13.48
CA LYS A 286 4.11 -10.95 13.57
C LYS A 286 3.60 -11.95 12.55
N CYS A 287 2.34 -11.84 12.13
CA CYS A 287 1.74 -12.60 11.05
C CYS A 287 1.99 -12.01 9.66
N TYR A 288 2.76 -10.92 9.55
CA TYR A 288 3.09 -10.22 8.30
C TYR A 288 1.85 -9.71 7.52
N LEU A 289 0.73 -9.55 8.21
CA LEU A 289 -0.50 -8.96 7.67
C LEU A 289 -0.49 -7.43 7.77
N LEU A 290 0.41 -6.87 8.59
CA LEU A 290 0.64 -5.44 8.77
C LEU A 290 2.14 -5.15 8.83
N MET A 291 2.52 -3.95 8.42
CA MET A 291 3.89 -3.45 8.38
C MET A 291 4.05 -2.24 9.33
N GLU A 292 5.29 -1.99 9.74
CA GLU A 292 5.64 -0.74 10.41
C GLU A 292 5.61 0.44 9.43
N SER A 293 5.25 1.61 9.96
CA SER A 293 5.27 2.89 9.25
C SER A 293 6.48 3.70 9.69
N GLU A 294 6.97 4.59 8.81
CA GLU A 294 8.00 5.57 9.16
C GLU A 294 7.48 6.64 10.13
N ASN A 295 6.17 6.90 10.13
CA ASN A 295 5.50 7.74 11.12
C ASN A 295 5.25 6.97 12.42
N GLU A 296 5.56 7.61 13.56
CA GLU A 296 5.30 7.07 14.89
C GLU A 296 3.81 6.74 15.09
N GLU A 297 3.54 5.68 15.87
CA GLU A 297 2.19 5.20 16.19
C GLU A 297 1.28 4.88 14.98
N CYS A 298 1.88 4.66 13.81
CA CYS A 298 1.18 4.27 12.60
C CYS A 298 1.58 2.86 12.13
N ILE A 299 0.74 2.27 11.30
CA ILE A 299 0.98 0.99 10.62
C ILE A 299 0.60 1.10 9.15
N LYS A 300 1.13 0.20 8.32
CA LYS A 300 0.74 0.06 6.91
C LYS A 300 0.20 -1.33 6.62
N MET A 301 -0.72 -1.40 5.66
CA MET A 301 -1.17 -2.66 5.07
C MET A 301 -0.71 -2.68 3.61
N HIS A 302 0.02 -3.72 3.23
CA HIS A 302 0.47 -3.87 1.84
C HIS A 302 -0.73 -4.04 0.92
N ASP A 303 -0.67 -3.47 -0.28
CA ASP A 303 -1.78 -3.48 -1.26
C ASP A 303 -2.38 -4.87 -1.54
N VAL A 304 -1.59 -5.92 -1.75
CA VAL A 304 -2.08 -7.30 -1.96
C VAL A 304 -2.79 -7.83 -0.71
N VAL A 305 -2.27 -7.52 0.49
CA VAL A 305 -2.93 -7.88 1.76
C VAL A 305 -4.27 -7.16 1.87
N ARG A 306 -4.31 -5.90 1.48
CA ARG A 306 -5.48 -5.04 1.52
C ARG A 306 -6.55 -5.52 0.55
N ASP A 307 -6.20 -5.86 -0.68
CA ASP A 307 -7.15 -6.38 -1.69
C ASP A 307 -7.85 -7.65 -1.20
N VAL A 308 -7.07 -8.54 -0.58
CA VAL A 308 -7.61 -9.73 0.08
C VAL A 308 -8.52 -9.34 1.23
N ALA A 309 -8.09 -8.45 2.11
CA ALA A 309 -8.88 -8.02 3.26
C ALA A 309 -10.22 -7.40 2.82
N ILE A 310 -10.23 -6.61 1.75
CA ILE A 310 -11.45 -6.05 1.14
C ILE A 310 -12.34 -7.16 0.60
N SER A 311 -11.77 -8.13 -0.13
CA SER A 311 -12.50 -9.29 -0.65
C SER A 311 -13.16 -10.10 0.47
N ILE A 312 -12.45 -10.34 1.57
CA ILE A 312 -12.99 -11.01 2.77
C ILE A 312 -14.08 -10.15 3.40
N ALA A 313 -13.80 -8.87 3.66
CA ALA A 313 -14.72 -7.93 4.29
C ALA A 313 -16.06 -7.81 3.54
N SER A 314 -16.02 -7.90 2.21
CA SER A 314 -17.20 -7.79 1.34
C SER A 314 -18.17 -8.98 1.42
N ARG A 315 -17.82 -10.06 2.12
CA ARG A 315 -18.69 -11.23 2.33
C ARG A 315 -19.80 -10.91 3.33
N GLU A 316 -20.96 -11.54 3.13
CA GLU A 316 -22.16 -11.27 3.94
C GLU A 316 -21.95 -11.46 5.45
N GLU A 317 -21.07 -12.39 5.84
CA GLU A 317 -20.74 -12.69 7.23
C GLU A 317 -20.10 -11.51 7.99
N HIS A 318 -19.30 -10.68 7.31
CA HIS A 318 -18.57 -9.60 7.97
C HIS A 318 -19.34 -8.27 7.93
N SER A 319 -20.21 -8.07 6.94
CA SER A 319 -21.03 -6.85 6.80
C SER A 319 -20.21 -5.56 6.65
N PHE A 320 -19.09 -5.60 5.91
CA PHE A 320 -18.30 -4.42 5.59
C PHE A 320 -18.57 -3.98 4.15
N LEU A 321 -18.62 -2.66 3.92
CA LEU A 321 -18.60 -2.06 2.60
C LEU A 321 -17.39 -1.14 2.50
N VAL A 322 -16.41 -1.50 1.66
CA VAL A 322 -15.20 -0.70 1.43
C VAL A 322 -15.18 -0.23 -0.02
N ARG A 323 -15.32 1.08 -0.25
CA ARG A 323 -15.17 1.75 -1.55
C ARG A 323 -14.37 3.04 -1.37
N CYS A 324 -13.10 2.87 -1.02
CA CYS A 324 -12.18 3.96 -0.75
C CYS A 324 -11.39 4.38 -1.99
N ASP A 325 -11.37 3.54 -3.02
CA ASP A 325 -10.50 3.70 -4.17
C ASP A 325 -11.19 4.40 -5.34
N GLU A 326 -12.53 4.46 -5.31
CA GLU A 326 -13.36 5.13 -6.31
C GLU A 326 -14.11 6.31 -5.67
N VAL A 327 -13.98 7.50 -6.27
CA VAL A 327 -14.74 8.69 -5.85
C VAL A 327 -16.18 8.54 -6.31
N LEU A 328 -17.12 8.46 -5.36
CA LEU A 328 -18.55 8.42 -5.67
C LEU A 328 -19.10 9.83 -5.90
N THR A 329 -19.80 10.00 -7.02
CA THR A 329 -20.58 11.20 -7.38
C THR A 329 -22.05 11.09 -6.95
N GLU A 330 -22.55 9.86 -6.73
CA GLU A 330 -23.89 9.58 -6.22
C GLU A 330 -23.89 8.55 -5.07
N TRP A 331 -24.85 8.67 -4.15
CA TRP A 331 -24.95 7.77 -3.01
C TRP A 331 -25.28 6.33 -3.44
N PRO A 332 -24.62 5.30 -2.86
CA PRO A 332 -25.01 3.91 -3.10
C PRO A 332 -26.46 3.64 -2.70
N GLN A 333 -27.10 2.66 -3.35
CA GLN A 333 -28.48 2.29 -3.03
C GLN A 333 -28.68 1.99 -1.54
N LYS A 334 -29.74 2.56 -0.96
CA LYS A 334 -30.08 2.48 0.47
C LYS A 334 -30.08 1.05 1.01
N SER A 335 -30.61 0.10 0.24
CA SER A 335 -30.67 -1.32 0.60
C SER A 335 -29.29 -1.96 0.78
N ARG A 336 -28.27 -1.51 0.04
CA ARG A 336 -26.89 -2.00 0.17
C ARG A 336 -26.21 -1.43 1.41
N LEU A 337 -26.40 -0.15 1.71
CA LEU A 337 -25.83 0.48 2.91
C LEU A 337 -26.50 -0.06 4.19
N GLN A 338 -27.80 -0.36 4.12
CA GLN A 338 -28.55 -0.88 5.26
C GLN A 338 -28.09 -2.25 5.75
N LYS A 339 -27.47 -3.06 4.88
CA LYS A 339 -26.97 -4.40 5.24
C LYS A 339 -25.61 -4.37 5.94
N ASN A 340 -24.82 -3.31 5.80
CA ASN A 340 -23.42 -3.27 6.25
C ASN A 340 -23.26 -2.56 7.60
N THR A 341 -22.52 -3.15 8.53
CA THR A 341 -22.21 -2.62 9.88
C THR A 341 -21.07 -1.62 9.84
N VAL A 342 -20.10 -1.80 8.95
CA VAL A 342 -18.97 -0.89 8.74
C VAL A 342 -18.94 -0.44 7.29
N ILE A 343 -18.81 0.86 7.05
CA ILE A 343 -18.85 1.45 5.71
C ILE A 343 -17.68 2.42 5.58
N SER A 344 -16.84 2.28 4.56
CA SER A 344 -15.82 3.25 4.17
C SER A 344 -16.05 3.67 2.72
N LEU A 345 -16.29 4.96 2.48
CA LEU A 345 -16.59 5.53 1.17
C LEU A 345 -15.72 6.74 0.90
N LYS A 346 -15.28 6.89 -0.35
CA LYS A 346 -14.72 8.15 -0.84
C LYS A 346 -15.81 8.91 -1.61
N VAL A 347 -16.15 10.12 -1.15
CA VAL A 347 -17.29 10.89 -1.71
C VAL A 347 -16.85 12.29 -2.12
N ASN A 348 -17.28 12.78 -3.28
CA ASN A 348 -17.02 14.16 -3.68
C ASN A 348 -18.35 14.93 -3.85
N GLY A 349 -18.45 16.13 -3.29
CA GLY A 349 -19.66 16.96 -3.34
C GLY A 349 -20.83 16.49 -2.45
N MET A 350 -20.65 15.45 -1.63
CA MET A 350 -21.68 14.94 -0.72
C MET A 350 -21.47 15.46 0.72
N TYR A 351 -21.99 16.65 0.99
CA TYR A 351 -21.78 17.34 2.28
C TYR A 351 -22.76 16.92 3.39
N TRP A 352 -23.79 16.13 3.05
CA TRP A 352 -24.84 15.73 3.99
C TRP A 352 -25.17 14.25 3.81
N LEU A 353 -25.18 13.52 4.93
CA LEU A 353 -25.80 12.20 5.00
C LEU A 353 -27.30 12.36 4.72
N PRO A 354 -27.88 11.63 3.75
CA PRO A 354 -29.32 11.71 3.51
C PRO A 354 -30.11 11.38 4.79
N SER A 355 -31.23 12.04 5.02
CA SER A 355 -31.99 11.99 6.29
C SER A 355 -32.38 10.57 6.75
N PHE A 356 -32.45 9.61 5.83
CA PHE A 356 -32.68 8.20 6.13
C PHE A 356 -31.48 7.45 6.74
N TYR A 357 -30.33 8.10 6.92
CA TYR A 357 -29.07 7.54 7.42
C TYR A 357 -28.69 8.05 8.82
N SER A 358 -29.62 8.61 9.58
CA SER A 358 -29.39 9.24 10.91
C SER A 358 -28.86 8.32 12.04
N TRP A 359 -28.68 7.04 11.75
CA TRP A 359 -28.25 5.95 12.64
C TRP A 359 -26.81 5.48 12.32
N ILE A 360 -26.21 6.04 11.27
CA ILE A 360 -24.79 5.92 10.90
C ILE A 360 -23.99 6.88 11.79
N ALA A 361 -23.07 6.35 12.57
CA ALA A 361 -22.13 7.16 13.34
C ALA A 361 -20.93 7.49 12.47
N MET A 362 -20.81 8.76 12.10
CA MET A 362 -19.72 9.26 11.25
C MET A 362 -18.45 9.42 12.10
N LEU A 363 -17.40 8.69 11.77
CA LEU A 363 -16.04 8.98 12.24
C LEU A 363 -15.32 9.58 11.04
N ASP A 364 -15.36 10.90 10.96
CA ASP A 364 -14.89 11.69 9.83
C ASP A 364 -13.34 11.64 9.78
N TYR A 365 -12.77 11.15 8.67
CA TYR A 365 -11.34 11.31 8.39
C TYR A 365 -11.16 12.65 7.67
N GLN A 366 -11.01 13.71 8.46
CA GLN A 366 -11.20 15.09 8.02
C GLN A 366 -10.04 15.70 7.20
N GLN A 367 -9.30 14.91 6.42
CA GLN A 367 -8.25 15.45 5.54
C GLN A 367 -8.36 15.05 4.06
N SER A 368 -9.29 14.17 3.64
CA SER A 368 -9.25 13.63 2.26
C SER A 368 -10.59 13.25 1.60
N HIS A 369 -11.74 13.69 2.12
CA HIS A 369 -13.07 13.29 1.61
C HIS A 369 -13.41 11.79 1.77
N HIS A 370 -12.81 11.12 2.75
CA HIS A 370 -13.09 9.73 3.12
C HIS A 370 -14.01 9.67 4.34
N MET A 371 -15.09 8.90 4.24
CA MET A 371 -16.08 8.73 5.30
C MET A 371 -16.08 7.28 5.78
N ILE A 372 -15.73 7.06 7.06
CA ILE A 372 -15.86 5.78 7.74
C ILE A 372 -17.03 5.84 8.74
N SER A 373 -17.89 4.82 8.73
CA SER A 373 -19.04 4.72 9.64
C SER A 373 -19.17 3.34 10.25
N THR A 374 -19.66 3.30 11.48
CA THR A 374 -20.07 2.08 12.19
C THR A 374 -21.51 2.17 12.67
N LYS A 375 -22.25 1.05 12.67
CA LYS A 375 -23.56 0.95 13.34
C LYS A 375 -23.36 0.70 14.83
N GLY A 376 -24.11 1.42 15.67
CA GLY A 376 -24.16 1.15 17.12
C GLY A 376 -23.66 2.27 18.02
N CYS A 377 -23.00 3.31 17.48
CA CYS A 377 -22.55 4.42 18.31
C CYS A 377 -23.76 5.20 18.86
N ARG A 378 -24.10 5.00 20.14
CA ARG A 378 -24.99 5.91 20.86
C ARG A 378 -24.33 7.29 20.83
N ARG A 379 -25.10 8.32 20.45
CA ARG A 379 -24.68 9.74 20.49
C ARG A 379 -23.91 10.03 21.78
N SER A 380 -22.57 10.04 21.73
CA SER A 380 -21.81 10.81 22.69
C SER A 380 -22.02 12.27 22.28
N LYS A 381 -22.48 13.08 23.23
CA LYS A 381 -22.61 14.53 23.06
C LYS A 381 -21.21 15.14 22.95
N TYR A 382 -20.46 14.89 21.87
CA TYR A 382 -19.40 15.81 21.50
C TYR A 382 -20.09 17.04 20.92
N LYS A 383 -19.96 18.15 21.66
CA LYS A 383 -20.43 19.46 21.24
C LYS A 383 -19.93 19.72 19.82
N ARG A 384 -20.83 20.16 18.95
CA ARG A 384 -20.53 20.75 17.65
C ARG A 384 -19.28 21.64 17.77
N PRO A 385 -18.26 21.50 16.93
CA PRO A 385 -17.44 22.65 16.59
C PRO A 385 -18.38 23.69 16.03
N GLN A 386 -18.51 24.83 16.71
CA GLN A 386 -19.14 25.98 16.09
C GLN A 386 -18.30 26.32 14.87
N ILE A 387 -18.89 26.20 13.68
CA ILE A 387 -18.37 26.85 12.49
C ILE A 387 -18.48 28.35 12.81
N VAL A 388 -17.37 28.95 13.26
CA VAL A 388 -17.21 30.39 13.18
C VAL A 388 -17.05 30.69 11.70
N SER A 389 -18.18 30.99 11.08
CA SER A 389 -18.25 31.68 9.81
C SER A 389 -17.66 33.08 10.04
N THR A 390 -16.36 33.27 9.81
CA THR A 390 -15.86 34.60 9.47
C THR A 390 -16.14 34.81 7.98
N LYS A 391 -17.33 35.36 7.71
CA LYS A 391 -17.54 36.23 6.56
C LYS A 391 -16.98 37.59 6.95
N GLU A 392 -15.86 37.96 6.37
CA GLU A 392 -15.58 39.22 5.64
C GLU A 392 -14.10 39.26 5.24
#